data_AF-A0A916VBD8-F1
#
_entry.id   AF-A0A916VBD8-F1
#
_cell.length_a   1.000
_cell.length_b   1.000
_cell.length_c   1.000
_cell.angle_alpha   90.00
_cell.angle_beta   90.00
_cell.angle_gamma   90.00
#
_symmetry.space_group_name_H-M   'P 1'
#
loop_
_entity.id
_entity.type
_entity.pdbx_description
1 polymer ?
#
loop_
_entity_poly.entity_id
_entity_poly.type
_entity_poly.pdbx_seq_one_letter_code
_entity_poly.pdbx_strand_id
1 'polypeptide(L)' 'MKLLFVCGKNRLRSPTAEKVFADYGGIEVDSAGIGQEADTP' A
#
# COMPACT_ATOMS: atom_id res chain seq x y z
N MET A 1 -5.89 13.46 -4.38
CA MET A 1 -4.76 13.39 -3.40
C MET A 1 -4.12 12.01 -3.52
N LYS A 2 -2.81 11.86 -3.32
CA LYS A 2 -2.11 10.57 -3.49
C LYS A 2 -1.62 10.02 -2.16
N LEU A 3 -1.85 8.73 -1.92
CA LEU A 3 -1.49 8.02 -0.69
C LEU A 3 -0.68 6.76 -1.03
N LEU A 4 0.44 6.57 -0.34
CA LEU A 4 1.26 5.36 -0.44
C LEU A 4 1.32 4.69 0.93
N PHE A 5 0.77 3.48 1.04
CA PHE A 5 0.88 2.69 2.26
C PHE A 5 2.16 1.86 2.26
N VAL A 6 2.93 1.95 3.34
CA VAL A 6 4.24 1.29 3.43
C VAL A 6 4.26 0.32 4.61
N CYS A 7 4.74 -0.90 4.36
CA CYS A 7 5.12 -1.82 5.44
C CYS A 7 6.43 -2.55 5.10
N GLY A 8 6.80 -3.58 5.88
CA GLY A 8 8.05 -4.31 5.63
C GLY A 8 8.05 -5.07 4.31
N LYS A 9 7.09 -5.99 4.09
CA LYS A 9 7.12 -6.93 2.95
C LYS A 9 6.11 -6.62 1.83
N ASN A 10 5.26 -5.61 1.98
CA ASN A 10 4.11 -5.40 1.10
C ASN A 10 3.20 -6.64 0.90
N ARG A 11 2.97 -7.42 1.97
CA ARG A 11 2.18 -8.68 1.88
C ARG A 11 0.83 -8.65 2.57
N LEU A 12 0.74 -7.94 3.70
CA LEU A 12 -0.45 -7.96 4.57
C LEU A 12 -0.93 -6.55 4.87
N ARG A 13 -0.19 -5.80 5.69
CA ARG A 13 -0.63 -4.49 6.22
C ARG A 13 -0.87 -3.46 5.12
N SER A 14 0.14 -3.20 4.30
CA SER A 14 0.04 -2.15 3.28
C SER A 14 -0.90 -2.50 2.11
N PRO A 15 -0.96 -3.75 1.58
CA PRO A 15 -1.97 -4.10 0.56
C PRO A 15 -3.40 -4.15 1.12
N THR A 16 -3.57 -4.46 2.42
CA THR A 16 -4.90 -4.37 3.05
C THR A 16 -5.36 -2.92 3.13
N ALA A 17 -4.47 -2.00 3.51
CA ALA A 17 -4.79 -0.58 3.52
C ALA A 17 -5.10 -0.06 2.11
N GLU A 18 -4.30 -0.42 1.10
CA GLU A 18 -4.58 -0.07 -0.30
C GLU A 18 -6.00 -0.51 -0.71
N LYS A 19 -6.39 -1.77 -0.46
CA LYS A 19 -7.73 -2.28 -0.77
C LYS A 19 -8.84 -1.58 0.00
N VAL A 20 -8.64 -1.28 1.30
CA VAL A 20 -9.64 -0.58 2.12
C VAL A 20 -9.87 0.84 1.62
N PHE A 21 -8.82 1.52 1.17
CA PHE A 21 -8.88 2.91 0.73
C PHE A 21 -9.14 3.08 -0.77
N ALA A 22 -9.10 2.00 -1.57
CA ALA A 22 -9.34 2.02 -3.01
C ALA A 22 -10.74 2.54 -3.39
N ASP A 23 -11.73 2.34 -2.53
CA ASP A 23 -13.13 2.74 -2.78
C ASP A 23 -13.43 4.20 -2.39
N TYR A 24 -12.47 4.92 -1.79
CA TYR A 24 -12.67 6.30 -1.38
C TYR A 24 -12.46 7.25 -2.57
N GLY A 25 -13.50 8.01 -2.91
CA GLY A 25 -13.44 8.97 -4.00
C GLY A 25 -12.44 10.11 -3.76
N GLY A 26 -11.79 10.57 -4.83
CA GLY A 26 -10.89 11.74 -4.80
C GLY A 26 -9.46 11.44 -4.31
N ILE A 27 -9.15 10.18 -4.02
CA ILE A 27 -7.79 9.73 -3.70
C ILE A 27 -7.31 8.67 -4.71
N GLU A 28 -6.01 8.72 -5.00
CA GLU A 28 -5.27 7.64 -5.66
C GLU A 28 -4.45 6.95 -4.58
N VAL A 29 -4.51 5.61 -4.54
CA VAL A 29 -3.86 4.80 -3.52
C VAL A 29 -2.94 3.77 -4.16
N ASP A 30 -1.85 3.46 -3.46
CA ASP A 30 -0.90 2.41 -3.82
C ASP A 30 -0.24 1.86 -2.53
N SER A 31 0.52 0.77 -2.64
CA SER A 31 1.30 0.24 -1.53
C SER A 31 2.67 -0.30 -1.91
N ALA A 32 3.62 -0.15 -0.99
CA ALA A 32 5.02 -0.56 -1.18
C ALA A 32 5.61 -1.21 0.08
N GLY A 33 6.82 -1.75 -0.06
CA GLY A 33 7.53 -2.52 0.95
C GLY A 33 9.00 -2.10 1.04
N ILE A 34 9.47 -1.76 2.24
CA ILE A 34 10.85 -1.26 2.43
C ILE A 34 11.89 -2.36 2.73
N GLY A 35 11.44 -3.60 2.92
CA GLY A 35 12.32 -4.73 3.20
C GLY A 35 13.01 -5.24 1.95
N GLN A 36 14.18 -5.84 2.11
CA GLN A 36 14.89 -6.50 1.00
C GLN A 36 14.07 -7.63 0.35
N GLU A 37 13.14 -8.22 1.12
CA GLU A 37 12.20 -9.25 0.67
C GLU A 37 10.79 -8.68 0.42
N ALA A 38 10.68 -7.40 0.05
CA ALA A 38 9.39 -6.83 -0.29
C ALA A 38 8.84 -7.47 -1.57
N ASP A 39 7.56 -7.85 -1.53
CA ASP A 39 6.85 -8.38 -2.70
C ASP A 39 6.70 -7.25 -3.76
N THR A 40 6.53 -6.01 -3.30
CA THR A 40 6.49 -4.77 -4.12
C THR A 40 7.37 -3.70 -3.43
N PRO A 41 8.52 -3.32 -4.01
CA PRO A 41 9.43 -2.31 -3.44
C PRO A 41 8.89 -0.87 -3.46
#